data_AF-A0A8S3TQG6-F1
#
_entry.id   AF-A0A8S3TQG6-F1
#
_cell.length_a   1.000
_cell.length_b   1.000
_cell.length_c   1.000
_cell.angle_alpha   90.00
_cell.angle_beta   90.00
_cell.angle_gamma   90.00
#
_symmetry.space_group_name_H-M   'P 1'
#
loop_
_entity.id
_entity.type
_entity.pdbx_description
1 polymer ?
#
loop_
_entity_poly.entity_id
_entity_poly.type
_entity_poly.pdbx_seq_one_letter_code
_entity_poly.pdbx_strand_id
1 'polypeptide(L)'
;MTLEYYKLDAAWFYTSPGLAWQAALKMSGVSLELLTDPFMYQMFEIGTRGGVSMVCKKYCKANHKHLDDFDDSKESKHIMYLDANNLYGWAMSQPLPTGLMRFLSEDEIETFDLQQIAQDSEEGYILEVDMEYPPHLHDIHNCYPLAPSHKLISDEKLSPYNSLCYEIQTKDVYQDMPTISEHLDTSNYPKDHPLFCSAYKKVPGRMKDEMSGTPIKEFIGLRPKMYSLTYDIAEEDENGENITFENEKKVAKGIVRCEIKKTLKHEMYKQCLFGESVTMNSMNLIRSKNHELYMDTVVKKRTLQSR
;
A
#
# COMPACT_ATOMS: atom_id res chain seq x y z
N MET A 1 -16.00 -26.62 -6.89
CA MET A 1 -16.00 -25.27 -6.29
C MET A 1 -16.73 -24.21 -7.14
N THR A 2 -16.25 -23.78 -8.31
CA THR A 2 -16.88 -22.67 -9.07
C THR A 2 -18.25 -23.04 -9.66
N LEU A 3 -18.36 -24.25 -10.23
CA LEU A 3 -19.62 -24.77 -10.77
C LEU A 3 -20.65 -25.06 -9.67
N GLU A 4 -20.19 -25.46 -8.49
CA GLU A 4 -21.08 -25.74 -7.35
C GLU A 4 -21.59 -24.46 -6.70
N TYR A 5 -20.70 -23.47 -6.51
CA TYR A 5 -21.01 -22.25 -5.78
C TYR A 5 -21.58 -21.14 -6.69
N TYR A 6 -20.85 -20.75 -7.75
CA TYR A 6 -21.27 -19.68 -8.68
C TYR A 6 -22.19 -20.19 -9.79
N LYS A 7 -22.34 -21.52 -9.94
CA LYS A 7 -23.02 -22.15 -11.08
C LYS A 7 -22.40 -21.70 -12.41
N LEU A 8 -21.07 -21.54 -12.43
CA LEU A 8 -20.27 -21.18 -13.61
C LEU A 8 -19.18 -22.24 -13.82
N ASP A 9 -19.14 -22.79 -15.02
CA ASP A 9 -18.09 -23.74 -15.41
C ASP A 9 -16.83 -22.97 -15.80
N ALA A 10 -15.73 -23.21 -15.06
CA ALA A 10 -14.46 -22.53 -15.27
C ALA A 10 -13.86 -22.82 -16.65
N ALA A 11 -14.19 -23.95 -17.29
CA ALA A 11 -13.70 -24.29 -18.62
C ALA A 11 -14.20 -23.35 -19.72
N TRP A 12 -15.26 -22.58 -19.47
CA TRP A 12 -15.83 -21.62 -20.42
C TRP A 12 -15.14 -20.25 -20.40
N PHE A 13 -14.15 -20.05 -19.53
CA PHE A 13 -13.48 -18.77 -19.38
C PHE A 13 -12.01 -18.87 -19.76
N TYR A 14 -11.58 -17.99 -20.67
CA TYR A 14 -10.18 -17.91 -21.08
C TYR A 14 -9.24 -17.47 -19.95
N THR A 15 -9.76 -16.73 -18.96
CA THR A 15 -8.96 -16.18 -17.87
C THR A 15 -9.71 -16.20 -16.54
N SER A 16 -8.96 -16.32 -15.42
CA SER A 16 -9.53 -16.26 -14.08
C SER A 16 -10.22 -14.93 -13.74
N PRO A 17 -9.70 -13.75 -14.16
CA PRO A 17 -10.43 -12.48 -14.00
C PRO A 17 -11.77 -12.46 -14.73
N GLY A 18 -11.85 -13.03 -15.94
CA GLY A 18 -13.12 -13.11 -16.67
C GLY A 18 -14.17 -13.94 -15.94
N LEU A 19 -13.76 -15.08 -15.38
CA LEU A 19 -14.63 -15.90 -14.51
C LEU A 19 -15.07 -15.13 -13.26
N ALA A 20 -14.14 -14.46 -12.58
CA ALA A 20 -14.43 -13.72 -11.35
C ALA A 20 -15.40 -12.55 -11.61
N TRP A 21 -15.23 -11.82 -12.71
CA TRP A 21 -16.11 -10.74 -13.14
C TRP A 21 -17.53 -11.24 -13.40
N GLN A 22 -17.67 -12.33 -14.15
CA GLN A 22 -18.98 -12.91 -14.46
C GLN A 22 -19.66 -13.51 -13.23
N ALA A 23 -18.89 -14.10 -12.31
CA ALA A 23 -19.41 -14.51 -11.01
C ALA A 23 -19.94 -13.31 -10.21
N ALA A 24 -19.20 -12.19 -10.18
CA ALA A 24 -19.62 -10.98 -9.46
C ALA A 24 -20.92 -10.38 -10.01
N LEU A 25 -21.05 -10.23 -11.33
CA LEU A 25 -22.28 -9.76 -11.97
C LEU A 25 -23.47 -10.69 -11.71
N LYS A 26 -23.26 -12.00 -11.83
CA LYS A 26 -24.31 -13.00 -11.59
C LYS A 26 -24.78 -13.02 -10.14
N MET A 27 -23.86 -12.86 -9.18
CA MET A 27 -24.20 -12.87 -7.75
C MET A 27 -24.87 -11.58 -7.29
N SER A 28 -24.44 -10.43 -7.81
CA SER A 28 -25.01 -9.13 -7.47
C SER A 28 -26.32 -8.86 -8.18
N GLY A 29 -26.54 -9.46 -9.36
CA GLY A 29 -27.69 -9.16 -10.22
C GLY A 29 -27.67 -7.76 -10.81
N VAL A 30 -26.55 -7.03 -10.68
CA VAL A 30 -26.42 -5.67 -11.18
C VAL A 30 -26.34 -5.66 -12.71
N SER A 31 -27.03 -4.71 -13.33
CA SER A 31 -26.87 -4.40 -14.74
C SER A 31 -26.03 -3.14 -14.87
N LEU A 32 -24.89 -3.26 -15.55
CA LEU A 32 -24.00 -2.13 -15.81
C LEU A 32 -24.37 -1.48 -17.14
N GLU A 33 -24.57 -0.16 -17.13
CA GLU A 33 -24.72 0.62 -18.34
C GLU A 33 -23.38 0.67 -19.10
N LEU A 34 -23.45 0.57 -20.42
CA LEU A 34 -22.29 0.76 -21.28
C LEU A 34 -22.11 2.25 -21.57
N LEU A 35 -20.89 2.75 -21.37
CA LEU A 35 -20.51 4.08 -21.83
C LEU A 35 -20.58 4.13 -23.36
N THR A 36 -21.52 4.93 -23.88
CA THR A 36 -21.70 5.13 -25.33
C THR A 36 -21.10 6.44 -25.83
N ASP A 37 -20.95 7.43 -24.93
CA ASP A 37 -20.36 8.72 -25.24
C ASP A 37 -18.81 8.68 -25.19
N PRO A 38 -18.11 9.02 -26.29
CA PRO A 38 -16.64 9.01 -26.32
C PRO A 38 -15.97 10.01 -25.38
N PHE A 39 -16.58 11.17 -25.13
CA PHE A 39 -16.01 12.19 -24.24
C PHE A 39 -16.10 11.74 -22.79
N MET A 40 -17.23 11.15 -22.40
CA MET A 40 -17.39 10.54 -21.07
C MET A 40 -16.36 9.42 -20.87
N TYR A 41 -16.20 8.52 -21.85
CA TYR A 41 -15.16 7.49 -21.81
C TYR A 41 -13.77 8.09 -21.60
N GLN A 42 -13.42 9.13 -22.36
CA GLN A 42 -12.14 9.80 -22.23
C GLN A 42 -11.95 10.45 -20.86
N MET A 43 -13.00 11.02 -20.28
CA MET A 43 -12.99 11.58 -18.92
C MET A 43 -12.65 10.51 -17.88
N PHE A 44 -13.26 9.32 -17.97
CA PHE A 44 -12.95 8.18 -17.09
C PHE A 44 -11.52 7.66 -17.28
N GLU A 45 -11.05 7.51 -18.51
CA GLU A 45 -9.68 7.05 -18.81
C GLU A 45 -8.64 8.04 -18.25
N ILE A 46 -8.85 9.35 -18.45
CA ILE A 46 -7.98 10.40 -17.94
C ILE A 46 -8.07 10.50 -16.40
N GLY A 47 -9.22 10.20 -15.80
CA GLY A 47 -9.43 10.21 -14.35
C GLY A 47 -8.86 8.97 -13.65
N THR A 48 -8.71 7.85 -14.35
CA THR A 48 -8.28 6.58 -13.74
C THR A 48 -6.85 6.67 -13.23
N ARG A 49 -6.64 6.30 -11.96
CA ARG A 49 -5.33 6.26 -11.31
C ARG A 49 -5.06 4.87 -10.74
N GLY A 50 -3.79 4.47 -10.77
CA GLY A 50 -3.34 3.29 -10.05
C GLY A 50 -3.22 3.55 -8.54
N GLY A 51 -2.93 2.51 -7.77
CA GLY A 51 -2.67 2.64 -6.34
C GLY A 51 -1.47 3.55 -6.04
N VAL A 52 -1.62 4.41 -5.02
CA VAL A 52 -0.56 5.29 -4.54
C VAL A 52 0.62 4.47 -4.06
N SER A 53 1.82 4.80 -4.54
CA SER A 53 3.03 4.02 -4.29
C SER A 53 4.26 4.93 -4.27
N MET A 54 4.61 5.41 -3.09
CA MET A 54 5.75 6.33 -2.86
C MET A 54 6.55 5.93 -1.61
N VAL A 55 7.74 6.52 -1.47
CA VAL A 55 8.54 6.45 -0.25
C VAL A 55 8.88 7.88 0.13
N CYS A 56 8.19 8.41 1.15
CA CYS A 56 8.40 9.78 1.60
C CYS A 56 9.63 9.88 2.51
N LYS A 57 9.79 8.92 3.43
CA LYS A 57 10.92 8.83 4.35
C LYS A 57 11.79 7.63 4.00
N LYS A 58 13.02 7.87 3.55
CA LYS A 58 13.94 6.80 3.15
C LYS A 58 14.66 6.13 4.32
N TYR A 59 14.82 6.81 5.44
CA TYR A 59 15.49 6.28 6.64
C TYR A 59 14.71 6.63 7.91
N CYS A 60 14.53 5.65 8.78
CA CYS A 60 13.95 5.85 10.10
C CYS A 60 14.54 4.84 11.07
N LYS A 61 15.02 5.31 12.23
CA LYS A 61 15.39 4.45 13.35
C LYS A 61 14.45 4.75 14.52
N ALA A 62 13.88 3.73 15.14
CA ALA A 62 13.00 3.88 16.28
C ALA A 62 13.78 4.22 17.55
N ASN A 63 13.10 4.87 18.49
CA ASN A 63 13.59 5.13 19.85
C ASN A 63 12.38 5.02 20.78
N HIS A 64 12.16 3.86 21.39
CA HIS A 64 11.03 3.67 22.29
C HIS A 64 11.37 2.68 23.41
N LYS A 65 10.58 2.69 24.47
CA LYS A 65 10.81 1.93 25.71
C LYS A 65 10.86 0.41 25.55
N HIS A 66 10.33 -0.13 24.46
CA HIS A 66 10.34 -1.57 24.17
C HIS A 66 11.54 -2.00 23.30
N LEU A 67 12.54 -1.12 23.08
CA LEU A 67 13.82 -1.49 22.47
C LEU A 67 14.92 -1.47 23.53
N ASP A 68 15.89 -2.37 23.38
CA ASP A 68 17.05 -2.45 24.26
C ASP A 68 17.97 -1.21 24.19
N ASP A 69 17.99 -0.51 23.04
CA ASP A 69 18.80 0.69 22.81
C ASP A 69 18.02 2.00 23.06
N PHE A 70 16.96 1.95 23.88
CA PHE A 70 16.16 3.11 24.24
C PHE A 70 16.99 4.20 24.94
N ASP A 71 16.84 5.43 24.46
CA ASP A 71 17.47 6.61 25.03
C ASP A 71 16.39 7.61 25.47
N ASP A 72 16.19 7.72 26.78
CA ASP A 72 15.20 8.61 27.41
C ASP A 72 15.56 10.10 27.22
N SER A 73 16.79 10.41 26.79
CA SER A 73 17.17 11.78 26.45
C SER A 73 16.67 12.22 25.06
N LYS A 74 16.26 11.27 24.22
CA LYS A 74 15.78 11.50 22.85
C LYS A 74 14.27 11.35 22.77
N GLU A 75 13.67 12.02 21.78
CA GLU A 75 12.24 11.92 21.53
C GLU A 75 11.81 10.47 21.23
N SER A 76 10.62 10.09 21.71
CA SER A 76 10.04 8.78 21.45
C SER A 76 9.58 8.67 19.99
N LYS A 77 9.97 7.57 19.35
CA LYS A 77 9.81 7.36 17.92
C LYS A 77 9.49 5.92 17.62
N HIS A 78 8.34 5.72 17.00
CA HIS A 78 7.78 4.41 16.68
C HIS A 78 7.69 4.24 15.17
N ILE A 79 7.87 3.00 14.70
CA ILE A 79 7.68 2.63 13.29
C ILE A 79 6.61 1.56 13.26
N MET A 80 5.56 1.79 12.48
CA MET A 80 4.45 0.85 12.29
C MET A 80 4.43 0.36 10.85
N TYR A 81 4.09 -0.91 10.68
CA TYR A 81 3.86 -1.49 9.36
C TYR A 81 2.42 -1.98 9.25
N LEU A 82 1.57 -1.13 8.68
CA LEU A 82 0.17 -1.43 8.45
C LEU A 82 -0.09 -1.90 7.01
N ASP A 83 -0.99 -2.85 6.85
CA ASP A 83 -1.53 -3.32 5.56
C ASP A 83 -3.06 -3.43 5.64
N ALA A 84 -3.77 -3.01 4.60
CA ALA A 84 -5.22 -3.02 4.60
C ALA A 84 -5.75 -4.40 4.18
N ASN A 85 -6.59 -5.00 5.03
CA ASN A 85 -7.27 -6.25 4.71
C ASN A 85 -8.16 -6.07 3.48
N ASN A 86 -7.84 -6.76 2.38
CA ASN A 86 -8.64 -6.76 1.15
C ASN A 86 -9.11 -5.36 0.71
N LEU A 87 -8.17 -4.41 0.56
CA LEU A 87 -8.47 -3.01 0.25
C LEU A 87 -9.42 -2.82 -0.94
N TYR A 88 -9.14 -3.48 -2.06
CA TYR A 88 -9.98 -3.38 -3.25
C TYR A 88 -11.35 -4.06 -3.05
N GLY A 89 -11.42 -5.17 -2.32
CA GLY A 89 -12.71 -5.78 -2.01
C GLY A 89 -13.57 -4.89 -1.11
N TRP A 90 -12.97 -4.19 -0.15
CA TRP A 90 -13.66 -3.16 0.64
C TRP A 90 -14.13 -2.00 -0.24
N ALA A 91 -13.27 -1.48 -1.11
CA ALA A 91 -13.61 -0.41 -2.05
C ALA A 91 -14.74 -0.83 -3.01
N MET A 92 -14.71 -2.07 -3.51
CA MET A 92 -15.76 -2.65 -4.35
C MET A 92 -17.08 -2.92 -3.59
N SER A 93 -17.06 -2.89 -2.26
CA SER A 93 -18.26 -3.02 -1.43
C SER A 93 -18.86 -1.65 -1.08
N GLN A 94 -18.21 -0.55 -1.46
CA GLN A 94 -18.78 0.79 -1.33
C GLN A 94 -19.75 1.07 -2.49
N PRO A 95 -20.61 2.10 -2.39
CA PRO A 95 -21.40 2.57 -3.52
C PRO A 95 -20.51 2.87 -4.73
N LEU A 96 -20.84 2.29 -5.88
CA LEU A 96 -20.13 2.44 -7.14
C LEU A 96 -21.12 2.80 -8.25
N PRO A 97 -20.72 3.60 -9.25
CA PRO A 97 -21.61 4.00 -10.33
C PRO A 97 -21.93 2.79 -11.22
N THR A 98 -23.23 2.49 -11.39
CA THR A 98 -23.71 1.35 -12.19
C THR A 98 -24.35 1.76 -13.50
N GLY A 99 -24.83 3.01 -13.61
CA GLY A 99 -25.48 3.54 -14.81
C GLY A 99 -26.17 4.87 -14.55
N LEU A 100 -27.07 5.25 -15.46
CA LEU A 100 -27.70 6.56 -15.59
C LEU A 100 -26.69 7.70 -15.75
N MET A 101 -25.58 7.41 -16.44
CA MET A 101 -24.51 8.39 -16.61
C MET A 101 -24.90 9.43 -17.66
N ARG A 102 -24.86 10.70 -17.28
CA ARG A 102 -25.06 11.84 -18.18
C ARG A 102 -24.20 13.01 -17.75
N PHE A 103 -23.95 13.91 -18.68
CA PHE A 103 -23.44 15.23 -18.32
C PHE A 103 -24.57 16.04 -17.64
N LEU A 104 -24.16 16.90 -16.71
CA LEU A 104 -25.03 17.94 -16.16
C LEU A 104 -25.27 19.02 -17.23
N SER A 105 -26.46 19.60 -17.20
CA SER A 105 -26.79 20.79 -17.99
C SER A 105 -26.10 22.04 -17.43
N GLU A 106 -26.02 23.11 -18.22
CA GLU A 106 -25.40 24.37 -17.78
C GLU A 106 -26.06 24.93 -16.51
N ASP A 107 -27.40 24.91 -16.43
CA ASP A 107 -28.15 25.35 -15.25
C ASP A 107 -27.85 24.52 -13.99
N GLU A 108 -27.67 23.20 -14.15
CA GLU A 108 -27.30 22.30 -13.05
C GLU A 108 -25.87 22.55 -12.57
N ILE A 109 -24.96 22.88 -13.48
CA ILE A 109 -23.57 23.21 -13.15
C ILE A 109 -23.50 24.54 -12.40
N GLU A 110 -24.25 25.56 -12.83
CA GLU A 110 -24.27 26.88 -12.19
C GLU A 110 -24.78 26.83 -10.74
N THR A 111 -25.69 25.90 -10.45
CA THR A 111 -26.29 25.73 -9.12
C THR A 111 -25.65 24.61 -8.30
N PHE A 112 -24.61 23.97 -8.82
CA PHE A 112 -23.96 22.83 -8.19
C PHE A 112 -23.18 23.27 -6.93
N ASP A 113 -23.57 22.71 -5.78
CA ASP A 113 -22.83 22.89 -4.52
C ASP A 113 -22.39 21.54 -3.96
N LEU A 114 -21.08 21.29 -4.04
CA LEU A 114 -20.46 20.06 -3.55
C LEU A 114 -20.69 19.84 -2.05
N GLN A 115 -20.81 20.91 -1.25
CA GLN A 115 -20.97 20.80 0.21
C GLN A 115 -22.36 20.30 0.63
N GLN A 116 -23.33 20.37 -0.27
CA GLN A 116 -24.71 19.94 0.00
C GLN A 116 -24.95 18.46 -0.34
N ILE A 117 -23.99 17.81 -1.00
CA ILE A 117 -24.11 16.40 -1.40
C ILE A 117 -23.69 15.51 -0.23
N ALA A 118 -24.60 14.62 0.18
CA ALA A 118 -24.32 13.63 1.20
C ALA A 118 -23.34 12.55 0.66
N GLN A 119 -22.47 12.04 1.54
CA GLN A 119 -21.47 11.04 1.17
C GLN A 119 -22.09 9.70 0.74
N ASP A 120 -23.30 9.40 1.23
CA ASP A 120 -24.10 8.22 0.94
C ASP A 120 -25.24 8.50 -0.05
N SER A 121 -25.13 9.58 -0.82
CA SER A 121 -26.06 9.92 -1.90
C SER A 121 -26.19 8.76 -2.91
N GLU A 122 -27.42 8.54 -3.40
CA GLU A 122 -27.68 7.59 -4.48
C GLU A 122 -27.07 8.06 -5.81
N GLU A 123 -26.90 9.37 -5.97
CA GLU A 123 -26.24 9.98 -7.12
C GLU A 123 -24.77 10.30 -6.80
N GLY A 124 -23.87 9.84 -7.68
CA GLY A 124 -22.45 10.15 -7.62
C GLY A 124 -22.03 11.13 -8.71
N TYR A 125 -21.02 11.96 -8.43
CA TYR A 125 -20.52 12.97 -9.35
C TYR A 125 -19.04 12.77 -9.66
N ILE A 126 -18.67 13.00 -10.92
CA ILE A 126 -17.28 13.08 -11.37
C ILE A 126 -17.09 14.48 -11.90
N LEU A 127 -16.15 15.22 -11.32
CA LEU A 127 -16.00 16.65 -11.55
C LEU A 127 -14.66 16.94 -12.20
N GLU A 128 -14.67 17.77 -13.23
CA GLU A 128 -13.48 18.46 -13.73
C GLU A 128 -13.51 19.87 -13.16
N VAL A 129 -12.52 20.21 -12.33
CA VAL A 129 -12.49 21.45 -11.56
C VAL A 129 -11.11 22.08 -11.57
N ASP A 130 -11.08 23.41 -11.53
CA ASP A 130 -9.90 24.15 -11.14
C ASP A 130 -9.77 24.14 -9.62
N MET A 131 -8.58 23.81 -9.11
CA MET A 131 -8.30 23.75 -7.69
C MET A 131 -7.18 24.72 -7.31
N GLU A 132 -7.44 25.52 -6.29
CA GLU A 132 -6.40 26.25 -5.58
C GLU A 132 -5.95 25.42 -4.37
N TYR A 133 -4.64 25.24 -4.19
CA TYR A 133 -4.11 24.45 -3.09
C TYR A 133 -3.42 25.34 -2.05
N PRO A 134 -4.03 25.56 -0.87
CA PRO A 134 -3.54 26.51 0.11
C PRO A 134 -2.10 26.20 0.57
N PRO A 135 -1.17 27.19 0.57
CA PRO A 135 0.23 26.97 0.93
C PRO A 135 0.46 26.34 2.31
N HIS A 136 -0.39 26.66 3.29
CA HIS A 136 -0.27 26.13 4.64
C HIS A 136 -0.55 24.61 4.75
N LEU A 137 -1.15 23.99 3.73
CA LEU A 137 -1.39 22.54 3.66
C LEU A 137 -0.26 21.78 2.97
N HIS A 138 0.65 22.47 2.28
CA HIS A 138 1.65 21.82 1.42
C HIS A 138 2.57 20.90 2.22
N ASP A 139 3.06 21.36 3.36
CA ASP A 139 3.93 20.55 4.24
C ASP A 139 3.14 19.40 4.89
N ILE A 140 1.89 19.66 5.29
CA ILE A 140 0.99 18.70 5.95
C ILE A 140 0.70 17.50 5.03
N HIS A 141 0.42 17.78 3.77
CA HIS A 141 0.03 16.77 2.79
C HIS A 141 1.19 16.31 1.89
N ASN A 142 2.44 16.69 2.19
CA ASN A 142 3.58 16.33 1.35
C ASN A 142 3.75 14.79 1.20
N CYS A 143 3.33 14.05 2.23
CA CYS A 143 3.36 12.59 2.24
C CYS A 143 2.11 11.95 1.62
N TYR A 144 1.12 12.72 1.17
CA TYR A 144 -0.06 12.24 0.46
C TYR A 144 -0.69 13.41 -0.34
N PRO A 145 -0.05 13.83 -1.45
CA PRO A 145 -0.56 14.94 -2.23
C PRO A 145 -1.93 14.57 -2.79
N LEU A 146 -2.91 15.41 -2.47
CA LEU A 146 -4.28 15.26 -2.96
C LEU A 146 -4.34 15.62 -4.45
N ALA A 147 -5.21 14.91 -5.18
CA ALA A 147 -5.44 15.10 -6.61
C ALA A 147 -4.17 15.07 -7.51
N PRO A 148 -3.42 13.95 -7.53
CA PRO A 148 -2.23 13.84 -8.38
C PRO A 148 -2.58 13.86 -9.88
N SER A 149 -1.98 14.81 -10.61
CA SER A 149 -2.08 14.91 -12.07
C SER A 149 -0.93 14.18 -12.77
N HIS A 150 -1.20 13.50 -13.89
CA HIS A 150 -0.14 13.00 -14.77
C HIS A 150 0.57 14.19 -15.45
N LYS A 151 1.81 14.48 -15.05
CA LYS A 151 2.66 15.50 -15.68
C LYS A 151 4.04 14.92 -15.99
N LEU A 152 4.56 15.24 -17.18
CA LEU A 152 5.97 15.05 -17.50
C LEU A 152 6.75 16.16 -16.80
N ILE A 153 7.61 15.78 -15.86
CA ILE A 153 8.48 16.71 -15.14
C ILE A 153 9.75 16.90 -16.00
N SER A 154 10.06 18.15 -16.36
CA SER A 154 11.35 18.49 -16.98
C SER A 154 12.44 18.52 -15.91
N ASP A 155 13.69 18.25 -16.30
CA ASP A 155 14.83 18.18 -15.37
C ASP A 155 15.02 19.48 -14.55
N GLU A 156 14.60 20.61 -15.09
CA GLU A 156 14.61 21.94 -14.46
C GLU A 156 13.64 22.09 -13.27
N LYS A 157 12.62 21.22 -13.19
CA LYS A 157 11.61 21.22 -12.13
C LYS A 157 11.96 20.26 -10.98
N LEU A 158 13.11 19.60 -11.05
CA LEU A 158 13.61 18.75 -9.98
C LEU A 158 14.16 19.63 -8.86
N SER A 159 13.47 19.64 -7.71
CA SER A 159 13.99 20.25 -6.48
C SER A 159 15.31 19.56 -6.05
N PRO A 160 16.34 20.30 -5.61
CA PRO A 160 17.54 19.73 -4.98
C PRO A 160 17.24 19.03 -3.64
N TYR A 161 16.07 19.29 -3.04
CA TYR A 161 15.65 18.78 -1.74
C TYR A 161 14.22 18.23 -1.82
N ASN A 162 14.09 16.94 -2.12
CA ASN A 162 12.86 16.19 -1.91
C ASN A 162 12.92 15.44 -0.58
N SER A 163 13.04 16.18 0.53
CA SER A 163 13.10 15.60 1.86
C SER A 163 12.34 16.47 2.87
N LEU A 164 11.03 16.26 2.96
CA LEU A 164 10.29 16.57 4.17
C LEU A 164 9.28 15.46 4.42
N CYS A 165 9.37 14.85 5.61
CA CYS A 165 8.61 13.66 5.99
C CYS A 165 7.75 13.98 7.20
N TYR A 166 6.50 13.50 7.20
CA TYR A 166 5.71 13.47 8.42
C TYR A 166 6.25 12.40 9.37
N GLU A 167 6.44 12.81 10.62
CA GLU A 167 6.71 11.96 11.76
C GLU A 167 5.55 12.21 12.73
N ILE A 168 4.67 11.23 12.88
CA ILE A 168 3.60 11.33 13.87
C ILE A 168 4.27 11.12 15.22
N GLN A 169 4.41 12.21 15.98
CA GLN A 169 4.96 12.20 17.32
C GLN A 169 3.87 11.76 18.30
N THR A 170 4.15 10.71 19.05
CA THR A 170 3.35 10.29 20.20
C THR A 170 4.27 9.80 21.31
N LYS A 171 3.77 9.88 22.55
CA LYS A 171 4.45 9.36 23.72
C LYS A 171 4.50 7.84 23.71
N ASP A 172 3.44 7.19 23.22
CA ASP A 172 3.34 5.73 23.14
C ASP A 172 2.24 5.32 22.15
N VAL A 173 2.63 4.81 20.99
CA VAL A 173 1.70 4.32 19.96
C VAL A 173 0.75 3.25 20.52
N TYR A 174 1.22 2.39 21.42
CA TYR A 174 0.39 1.30 21.93
C TYR A 174 -0.71 1.81 22.87
N GLN A 175 -0.52 2.97 23.50
CA GLN A 175 -1.55 3.64 24.30
C GLN A 175 -2.56 4.40 23.43
N ASP A 176 -2.14 4.85 22.25
CA ASP A 176 -3.02 5.54 21.30
C ASP A 176 -3.86 4.57 20.48
N MET A 177 -3.36 3.36 20.19
CA MET A 177 -4.06 2.35 19.37
C MET A 177 -5.50 2.05 19.82
N PRO A 178 -5.85 1.98 21.12
CA PRO A 178 -7.23 1.86 21.59
C PRO A 178 -8.17 2.95 21.06
N THR A 179 -7.69 4.17 20.81
CA THR A 179 -8.53 5.28 20.31
C THR A 179 -9.00 5.08 18.87
N ILE A 180 -8.26 4.29 18.09
CA ILE A 180 -8.56 3.97 16.69
C ILE A 180 -8.84 2.47 16.51
N SER A 181 -9.16 1.76 17.59
CA SER A 181 -9.27 0.30 17.59
C SER A 181 -10.31 -0.22 16.60
N GLU A 182 -11.34 0.57 16.31
CA GLU A 182 -12.33 0.22 15.30
C GLU A 182 -11.70 0.08 13.91
N HIS A 183 -10.67 0.84 13.58
CA HIS A 183 -10.01 0.80 12.27
C HIS A 183 -8.92 -0.27 12.15
N LEU A 184 -8.56 -0.93 13.25
CA LEU A 184 -7.45 -1.88 13.30
C LEU A 184 -7.91 -3.34 13.33
N ASP A 185 -7.15 -4.22 12.68
CA ASP A 185 -7.21 -5.68 12.87
C ASP A 185 -5.95 -6.13 13.63
N THR A 186 -6.09 -6.29 14.95
CA THR A 186 -5.05 -6.79 15.86
C THR A 186 -5.23 -8.27 16.19
N SER A 187 -6.02 -9.01 15.40
CA SER A 187 -6.31 -10.43 15.65
C SER A 187 -5.11 -11.37 15.47
N ASN A 188 -4.02 -10.86 14.91
CA ASN A 188 -2.74 -11.56 14.76
C ASN A 188 -1.77 -11.34 15.94
N TYR A 189 -2.15 -10.54 16.94
CA TYR A 189 -1.33 -10.34 18.13
C TYR A 189 -1.31 -11.61 19.00
N PRO A 190 -0.30 -11.78 19.87
CA PRO A 190 -0.32 -12.81 20.92
C PRO A 190 -1.60 -12.70 21.76
N LYS A 191 -2.18 -13.82 22.19
CA LYS A 191 -3.48 -13.85 22.89
C LYS A 191 -3.44 -13.14 24.25
N ASP A 192 -2.28 -13.10 24.85
CA ASP A 192 -1.92 -12.45 26.10
C ASP A 192 -1.64 -10.94 25.94
N HIS A 193 -1.52 -10.46 24.70
CA HIS A 193 -1.25 -9.05 24.43
C HIS A 193 -2.47 -8.17 24.74
N PRO A 194 -2.31 -7.02 25.44
CA PRO A 194 -3.44 -6.15 25.84
C PRO A 194 -4.31 -5.65 24.67
N LEU A 195 -3.69 -5.43 23.51
CA LEU A 195 -4.36 -4.99 22.28
C LEU A 195 -4.94 -6.12 21.42
N PHE A 196 -4.83 -7.39 21.83
CA PHE A 196 -5.37 -8.51 21.05
C PHE A 196 -6.89 -8.43 20.96
N CYS A 197 -7.41 -8.38 19.73
CA CYS A 197 -8.85 -8.38 19.48
C CYS A 197 -9.20 -9.23 18.25
N SER A 198 -10.02 -10.26 18.43
CA SER A 198 -10.47 -11.10 17.33
C SER A 198 -11.72 -10.60 16.60
N ALA A 199 -12.36 -9.52 17.10
CA ALA A 199 -13.63 -9.02 16.56
C ALA A 199 -13.52 -8.57 15.09
N TYR A 200 -12.35 -8.03 14.70
CA TYR A 200 -12.12 -7.45 13.37
C TYR A 200 -11.25 -8.33 12.46
N LYS A 201 -11.06 -9.60 12.82
CA LYS A 201 -10.21 -10.54 12.10
C LYS A 201 -10.58 -10.64 10.62
N LYS A 202 -9.68 -10.21 9.74
CA LYS A 202 -9.83 -10.23 8.27
C LYS A 202 -11.05 -9.46 7.76
N VAL A 203 -11.59 -8.52 8.54
CA VAL A 203 -12.66 -7.64 8.06
C VAL A 203 -12.09 -6.71 6.99
N PRO A 204 -12.67 -6.65 5.77
CA PRO A 204 -12.17 -5.80 4.70
C PRO A 204 -12.10 -4.32 5.11
N GLY A 205 -11.05 -3.62 4.67
CA GLY A 205 -10.82 -2.19 4.92
C GLY A 205 -10.16 -1.87 6.26
N ARG A 206 -10.07 -2.82 7.18
CA ARG A 206 -9.34 -2.65 8.45
C ARG A 206 -7.84 -2.76 8.24
N MET A 207 -7.07 -1.97 8.98
CA MET A 207 -5.61 -1.95 8.93
C MET A 207 -5.05 -3.02 9.86
N LYS A 208 -4.38 -4.00 9.30
CA LYS A 208 -3.66 -5.03 10.04
C LYS A 208 -2.22 -4.57 10.27
N ASP A 209 -1.73 -4.74 11.49
CA ASP A 209 -0.30 -4.61 11.77
C ASP A 209 0.44 -5.87 11.32
N GLU A 210 1.29 -5.74 10.30
CA GLU A 210 2.07 -6.83 9.71
C GLU A 210 3.16 -7.39 10.64
N MET A 211 3.51 -6.66 11.70
CA MET A 211 4.52 -7.09 12.68
C MET A 211 3.91 -7.78 13.90
N SER A 212 2.59 -7.90 13.98
CA SER A 212 1.89 -8.57 15.07
C SER A 212 2.27 -8.03 16.46
N GLY A 213 2.46 -6.71 16.57
CA GLY A 213 2.86 -6.01 17.79
C GLY A 213 4.38 -5.91 17.99
N THR A 214 5.18 -6.63 17.20
CA THR A 214 6.64 -6.64 17.33
C THR A 214 7.23 -5.28 16.95
N PRO A 215 8.00 -4.63 17.85
CA PRO A 215 8.67 -3.39 17.55
C PRO A 215 9.63 -3.45 16.35
N ILE A 216 9.50 -2.47 15.46
CA ILE A 216 10.47 -2.26 14.38
C ILE A 216 11.60 -1.37 14.90
N LYS A 217 12.85 -1.81 14.69
CA LYS A 217 14.07 -1.08 15.07
C LYS A 217 14.49 -0.04 14.05
N GLU A 218 14.61 -0.45 12.79
CA GLU A 218 15.11 0.39 11.72
C GLU A 218 14.38 0.10 10.41
N PHE A 219 14.12 1.16 9.64
CA PHE A 219 13.50 1.11 8.32
C PHE A 219 14.37 1.82 7.29
N ILE A 220 14.49 1.20 6.12
CA ILE A 220 15.20 1.75 4.97
C ILE A 220 14.34 1.57 3.71
N GLY A 221 13.92 2.66 3.10
CA GLY A 221 13.18 2.69 1.85
C GLY A 221 14.02 3.30 0.73
N LEU A 222 14.35 2.51 -0.30
CA LEU A 222 15.11 3.00 -1.46
C LEU A 222 14.19 3.56 -2.55
N ARG A 223 13.09 2.84 -2.81
CA ARG A 223 12.05 3.21 -3.77
C ARG A 223 10.76 2.45 -3.45
N PRO A 224 9.62 2.80 -4.05
CA PRO A 224 8.37 2.11 -3.77
C PRO A 224 8.48 0.61 -4.06
N LYS A 225 8.02 -0.21 -3.11
CA LYS A 225 8.13 -1.68 -3.14
C LYS A 225 9.60 -2.18 -3.17
N MET A 226 10.53 -1.38 -2.61
CA MET A 226 11.91 -1.75 -2.36
C MET A 226 12.40 -1.14 -1.04
N TYR A 227 12.35 -1.94 0.03
CA TYR A 227 12.67 -1.50 1.37
C TYR A 227 13.08 -2.67 2.26
N SER A 228 13.68 -2.36 3.41
CA SER A 228 14.03 -3.31 4.45
C SER A 228 13.69 -2.78 5.84
N LEU A 229 13.40 -3.70 6.75
CA LEU A 229 13.04 -3.47 8.15
C LEU A 229 13.83 -4.43 9.04
N THR A 230 14.34 -3.96 10.17
CA THR A 230 14.86 -4.82 11.25
C THR A 230 13.95 -4.80 12.46
N TYR A 231 13.90 -5.93 13.16
CA TYR A 231 13.08 -6.14 14.35
C TYR A 231 13.65 -7.34 15.11
N ASP A 232 13.33 -7.43 16.39
CA ASP A 232 13.77 -8.54 17.23
C ASP A 232 12.62 -9.51 17.48
N ILE A 233 12.96 -10.78 17.61
CA ILE A 233 12.04 -11.81 18.10
C ILE A 233 12.64 -12.36 19.38
N ALA A 234 11.83 -12.37 20.45
CA ALA A 234 12.16 -13.08 21.67
C ALA A 234 11.63 -14.51 21.57
N GLU A 235 12.50 -15.49 21.78
CA GLU A 235 12.16 -16.91 21.89
C GLU A 235 12.66 -17.45 23.23
N GLU A 236 11.95 -18.42 23.81
CA GLU A 236 12.40 -19.14 25.00
C GLU A 236 13.32 -20.29 24.55
N ASP A 237 14.52 -20.36 25.12
CA ASP A 237 15.42 -21.52 24.93
C ASP A 237 14.85 -22.77 25.63
N GLU A 238 15.44 -23.94 25.34
CA GLU A 238 15.13 -25.22 26.01
C GLU A 238 15.24 -25.13 27.55
N ASN A 239 15.98 -24.15 28.06
CA ASN A 239 16.18 -23.88 29.49
C ASN A 239 15.22 -22.82 30.08
N GLY A 240 14.31 -22.25 29.28
CA GLY A 240 13.38 -21.20 29.71
C GLY A 240 14.00 -19.80 29.83
N GLU A 241 15.20 -19.59 29.27
CA GLU A 241 15.81 -18.26 29.15
C GLU A 241 15.29 -17.55 27.89
N ASN A 242 14.95 -16.27 27.99
CA ASN A 242 14.55 -15.46 26.86
C ASN A 242 15.78 -15.05 26.03
N ILE A 243 15.87 -15.55 24.80
CA ILE A 243 16.89 -15.18 23.83
C ILE A 243 16.26 -14.27 22.77
N THR A 244 16.88 -13.13 22.52
CA THR A 244 16.46 -12.20 21.46
C THR A 244 17.29 -12.38 20.20
N PHE A 245 16.62 -12.59 19.06
CA PHE A 245 17.25 -12.71 17.74
C PHE A 245 16.87 -11.55 16.83
N GLU A 246 17.88 -10.89 16.27
CA GLU A 246 17.67 -9.87 15.25
C GLU A 246 17.21 -10.51 13.94
N ASN A 247 16.11 -10.00 13.39
CA ASN A 247 15.51 -10.44 12.16
C ASN A 247 15.34 -9.29 11.17
N GLU A 248 15.20 -9.64 9.88
CA GLU A 248 15.06 -8.67 8.81
C GLU A 248 13.96 -9.04 7.81
N LYS A 249 13.06 -8.09 7.53
CA LYS A 249 12.09 -8.17 6.43
C LYS A 249 12.64 -7.37 5.26
N LYS A 250 12.73 -8.02 4.09
CA LYS A 250 13.30 -7.43 2.87
C LYS A 250 12.30 -7.54 1.73
N VAL A 251 12.06 -6.42 1.06
CA VAL A 251 11.17 -6.33 -0.10
C VAL A 251 11.95 -5.69 -1.23
N ALA A 252 11.97 -6.35 -2.39
CA ALA A 252 12.58 -5.81 -3.60
C ALA A 252 11.81 -6.25 -4.84
N LYS A 253 10.88 -5.41 -5.30
CA LYS A 253 10.03 -5.75 -6.45
C LYS A 253 10.86 -6.02 -7.71
N GLY A 254 10.53 -7.15 -8.35
CA GLY A 254 11.19 -7.63 -9.56
C GLY A 254 12.50 -8.36 -9.29
N ILE A 255 12.73 -8.80 -8.05
CA ILE A 255 13.72 -9.81 -7.69
C ILE A 255 12.96 -11.03 -7.18
N VAL A 256 13.41 -12.24 -7.53
CA VAL A 256 12.78 -13.48 -7.05
C VAL A 256 12.93 -13.60 -5.54
N ARG A 257 11.86 -14.06 -4.86
CA ARG A 257 11.82 -14.15 -3.39
C ARG A 257 12.94 -15.00 -2.78
N CYS A 258 13.32 -16.11 -3.43
CA CYS A 258 14.42 -16.95 -2.96
C CYS A 258 15.77 -16.22 -3.00
N GLU A 259 15.98 -15.40 -4.02
CA GLU A 259 17.19 -14.60 -4.19
C GLU A 259 17.28 -13.52 -3.11
N ILE A 260 16.17 -12.81 -2.86
CA ILE A 260 16.08 -11.83 -1.76
C ILE A 260 16.49 -12.44 -0.42
N LYS A 261 16.05 -13.67 -0.11
CA LYS A 261 16.37 -14.34 1.15
C LYS A 261 17.84 -14.76 1.25
N LYS A 262 18.47 -15.12 0.14
CA LYS A 262 19.84 -15.66 0.12
C LYS A 262 20.91 -14.58 0.10
N THR A 263 20.69 -13.50 -0.66
CA THR A 263 21.76 -12.57 -1.02
C THR A 263 21.57 -11.17 -0.48
N LEU A 264 20.33 -10.71 -0.29
CA LEU A 264 20.09 -9.36 0.22
C LEU A 264 20.12 -9.36 1.75
N LYS A 265 20.73 -8.32 2.33
CA LYS A 265 20.71 -8.00 3.76
C LYS A 265 20.30 -6.55 3.95
N HIS A 266 19.71 -6.22 5.09
CA HIS A 266 19.29 -4.87 5.46
C HIS A 266 20.44 -3.86 5.35
N GLU A 267 21.64 -4.25 5.78
CA GLU A 267 22.85 -3.43 5.66
C GLU A 267 23.17 -3.03 4.21
N MET A 268 22.85 -3.87 3.22
CA MET A 268 23.03 -3.52 1.81
C MET A 268 22.06 -2.42 1.35
N TYR A 269 20.85 -2.36 1.92
CA TYR A 269 19.93 -1.24 1.66
C TYR A 269 20.47 0.04 2.29
N LYS A 270 21.04 -0.04 3.50
CA LYS A 270 21.68 1.08 4.20
C LYS A 270 22.86 1.64 3.42
N GLN A 271 23.75 0.77 2.97
CA GLN A 271 24.89 1.14 2.14
C GLN A 271 24.48 1.70 0.79
N CYS A 272 23.36 1.26 0.22
CA CYS A 272 22.83 1.80 -1.03
C CYS A 272 22.12 3.16 -0.84
N LEU A 273 21.56 3.41 0.35
CA LEU A 273 20.94 4.68 0.66
C LEU A 273 21.97 5.77 0.95
N PHE A 274 22.98 5.46 1.77
CA PHE A 274 23.99 6.42 2.23
C PHE A 274 25.28 6.41 1.40
N GLY A 275 25.52 5.36 0.61
CA GLY A 275 26.65 5.26 -0.29
C GLY A 275 26.21 5.00 -1.73
N GLU A 276 27.06 5.35 -2.70
CA GLU A 276 26.81 5.11 -4.13
C GLU A 276 27.17 3.67 -4.55
N SER A 277 26.72 2.66 -3.79
CA SER A 277 27.03 1.27 -4.12
C SER A 277 26.02 0.69 -5.12
N VAL A 278 26.53 0.17 -6.25
CA VAL A 278 25.74 -0.53 -7.25
C VAL A 278 25.80 -2.03 -6.98
N THR A 279 24.66 -2.63 -6.63
CA THR A 279 24.54 -4.09 -6.48
C THR A 279 24.08 -4.74 -7.79
N MET A 280 24.59 -5.93 -8.10
CA MET A 280 24.17 -6.74 -9.23
C MET A 280 23.79 -8.15 -8.75
N ASN A 281 22.63 -8.63 -9.17
CA ASN A 281 22.19 -10.01 -8.89
C ASN A 281 21.78 -10.68 -10.18
N SER A 282 22.12 -11.96 -10.31
CA SER A 282 21.57 -12.86 -11.32
C SER A 282 20.39 -13.63 -10.71
N MET A 283 19.38 -13.89 -11.52
CA MET A 283 18.24 -14.72 -11.13
C MET A 283 17.72 -15.50 -12.32
N ASN A 284 17.34 -16.75 -12.07
CA ASN A 284 16.77 -17.61 -13.09
C ASN A 284 15.25 -17.41 -13.16
N LEU A 285 14.74 -17.19 -14.36
CA LEU A 285 13.33 -16.98 -14.65
C LEU A 285 12.89 -17.94 -15.75
N ILE A 286 11.66 -18.44 -15.65
CA ILE A 286 10.99 -19.08 -16.78
C ILE A 286 10.37 -17.97 -17.64
N ARG A 287 10.67 -17.97 -18.93
CA ARG A 287 10.14 -17.02 -19.91
C ARG A 287 9.52 -17.76 -21.08
N SER A 288 8.57 -17.09 -21.74
CA SER A 288 7.95 -17.55 -22.98
C SER A 288 8.34 -16.60 -24.11
N LYS A 289 8.82 -17.15 -25.22
CA LYS A 289 9.05 -16.41 -26.47
C LYS A 289 8.52 -17.28 -27.59
N ASN A 290 7.66 -16.70 -28.43
CA ASN A 290 6.97 -17.43 -29.50
C ASN A 290 6.26 -18.70 -29.00
N HIS A 291 5.64 -18.63 -27.81
CA HIS A 291 4.95 -19.75 -27.15
C HIS A 291 5.83 -20.93 -26.72
N GLU A 292 7.16 -20.81 -26.77
CA GLU A 292 8.09 -21.79 -26.22
C GLU A 292 8.63 -21.32 -24.87
N LEU A 293 8.61 -22.22 -23.88
CA LEU A 293 9.12 -21.96 -22.54
C LEU A 293 10.61 -22.27 -22.45
N TYR A 294 11.39 -21.35 -21.90
CA TYR A 294 12.81 -21.54 -21.62
C TYR A 294 13.20 -20.96 -20.27
N MET A 295 14.26 -21.50 -19.69
CA MET A 295 14.90 -20.95 -18.50
C MET A 295 15.94 -19.92 -18.92
N ASP A 296 15.81 -18.70 -18.42
CA ASP A 296 16.67 -17.57 -18.75
C ASP A 296 17.36 -17.06 -17.48
N THR A 297 18.67 -16.82 -17.53
CA THR A 297 19.42 -16.19 -16.44
C THR A 297 19.45 -14.70 -16.67
N VAL A 298 18.67 -13.97 -15.90
CA VAL A 298 18.59 -12.51 -16.01
C VAL A 298 19.53 -11.88 -15.00
N VAL A 299 20.54 -11.16 -15.49
CA VAL A 299 21.39 -10.30 -14.65
C VAL A 299 20.75 -8.93 -14.52
N LYS A 300 20.32 -8.57 -13.32
CA LYS A 300 19.78 -7.26 -13.03
C LYS A 300 20.90 -6.37 -12.53
N LYS A 301 21.39 -5.47 -13.40
CA LYS A 301 22.25 -4.36 -12.99
C LYS A 301 21.41 -3.40 -12.13
N ARG A 302 21.95 -2.94 -10.99
CA ARG A 302 21.25 -2.07 -10.01
C ARG A 302 20.10 -2.77 -9.28
N THR A 303 20.43 -3.87 -8.60
CA THR A 303 19.53 -4.66 -7.76
C THR A 303 18.88 -3.78 -6.67
N LEU A 304 19.70 -3.01 -5.97
CA LEU A 304 19.31 -1.93 -5.08
C LEU A 304 19.78 -0.61 -5.69
N GLN A 305 18.91 0.41 -5.69
CA GLN A 305 19.23 1.75 -6.16
C GLN A 305 18.35 2.76 -5.43
N SER A 306 18.98 3.73 -4.76
CA SER A 306 18.31 4.98 -4.33
C SER A 306 18.15 5.86 -5.57
N ARG A 307 16.92 6.23 -5.93
CA ARG A 307 16.64 7.25 -6.97
C ARG A 307 16.61 8.63 -6.35
#